data_AF-A0A6V7NY07-F1
#
_entry.id   AF-A0A6V7NY07-F1
#
_cell.length_a   1.000
_cell.length_b   1.000
_cell.length_c   1.000
_cell.angle_alpha   90.00
_cell.angle_beta   90.00
_cell.angle_gamma   90.00
#
_symmetry.space_group_name_H-M   'P 1'
#
loop_
_entity.id
_entity.type
_entity.pdbx_description
1 polymer ?
#
loop_
_entity_poly.entity_id
_entity_poly.type
_entity_poly.pdbx_seq_one_letter_code
_entity_poly.pdbx_strand_id
1 'polypeptide(L)'
;MPDMQLASLTIKSHGARVARLHMYDWIILVLLAITDGLLNIIEPFHRFVGKDMMTDLRYPMKGNTVPFWAVPIIGIVLPIVIIVAIYFKKRNVYDLHHAILGLLFSVLITAVITDAIKDGVGRPRPDFFWRCFPDGKDEYDNVTTSVICHGEKSVIREGHKSFPSGHSSWSFAGLGFLSWYLAGKIMAFDRKGHVAKLCIVFLPLLVASLVAVSRVDDYWHHWQDVFTGGLLGLVVASFCYLQFFASPFDVDSFWPHAYFQQLAETRNDSELSAITNPNNRRPSQSEVVYDSPEPHIGIAMRDTSPILDASEAGRRQ
;
A
#
# COMPACT_ATOMS: atom_id res chain seq x y z
N MET A 1 18.54 -19.24 -14.74
CA MET A 1 17.56 -18.98 -15.80
C MET A 1 18.35 -18.47 -16.98
N PRO A 2 18.36 -19.17 -18.12
CA PRO A 2 19.09 -18.71 -19.29
C PRO A 2 18.38 -17.51 -19.89
N ASP A 3 19.19 -16.59 -20.39
CA ASP A 3 18.82 -15.31 -20.97
C ASP A 3 17.93 -15.50 -22.22
N MET A 4 16.62 -15.61 -22.04
CA MET A 4 15.69 -15.16 -23.06
C MET A 4 16.02 -13.69 -23.31
N GLN A 5 16.37 -13.34 -24.55
CA GLN A 5 16.57 -11.96 -24.99
C GLN A 5 15.33 -11.13 -24.63
N LEU A 6 15.34 -10.56 -23.43
CA LEU A 6 14.28 -9.77 -22.87
C LEU A 6 14.22 -8.50 -23.72
N ALA A 7 13.22 -8.40 -24.60
CA ALA A 7 13.01 -7.20 -25.39
C ALA A 7 12.99 -6.00 -24.44
N SER A 8 13.99 -5.11 -24.52
CA SER A 8 14.10 -4.00 -23.60
C SER A 8 12.99 -2.99 -23.91
N LEU A 9 11.90 -3.05 -23.16
CA LEU A 9 10.77 -2.13 -23.26
C LEU A 9 11.15 -0.83 -22.53
N THR A 10 11.78 0.10 -23.25
CA THR A 10 12.29 1.38 -22.71
C THR A 10 11.28 2.51 -22.78
N ILE A 11 11.48 3.58 -21.98
CA ILE A 11 10.55 4.73 -21.92
C ILE A 11 10.38 5.35 -23.30
N LYS A 12 11.47 5.42 -24.06
CA LYS A 12 11.48 5.99 -25.41
C LYS A 12 10.64 5.19 -26.41
N SER A 13 10.52 3.87 -26.23
CA SER A 13 9.78 3.03 -27.19
C SER A 13 8.30 2.88 -26.82
N HIS A 14 7.96 2.68 -25.53
CA HIS A 14 6.59 2.31 -25.13
C HIS A 14 5.97 3.23 -24.07
N GLY A 15 6.71 4.18 -23.49
CA GLY A 15 6.24 5.01 -22.36
C GLY A 15 4.98 5.82 -22.67
N ALA A 16 4.92 6.46 -23.85
CA ALA A 16 3.76 7.24 -24.26
C ALA A 16 2.50 6.38 -24.48
N ARG A 17 2.67 5.14 -24.97
CA ARG A 17 1.57 4.18 -25.15
C ARG A 17 1.00 3.78 -23.78
N VAL A 18 1.86 3.37 -22.85
CA VAL A 18 1.45 2.97 -21.50
C VAL A 18 0.78 4.12 -20.74
N ALA A 19 1.34 5.33 -20.79
CA ALA A 19 0.74 6.49 -20.14
C ALA A 19 -0.66 6.83 -20.68
N ARG A 20 -0.87 6.70 -22.00
CA ARG A 20 -2.17 6.96 -22.63
C ARG A 20 -3.22 5.91 -22.25
N LEU A 21 -2.84 4.64 -22.20
CA LEU A 21 -3.75 3.55 -21.81
C LEU A 21 -4.25 3.72 -20.37
N HIS A 22 -3.40 4.22 -19.48
CA HIS A 22 -3.70 4.45 -18.07
C HIS A 22 -4.04 5.91 -17.74
N MET A 23 -4.50 6.71 -18.72
CA MET A 23 -4.78 8.13 -18.50
C MET A 23 -5.83 8.36 -17.40
N TYR A 24 -6.87 7.52 -17.34
CA TYR A 24 -7.90 7.62 -16.30
C TYR A 24 -7.34 7.37 -14.90
N ASP A 25 -6.39 6.45 -14.76
CA ASP A 25 -5.75 6.17 -13.48
C ASP A 25 -5.01 7.41 -12.95
N TRP A 26 -4.30 8.14 -13.84
CA TRP A 26 -3.65 9.40 -13.48
C TRP A 26 -4.64 10.50 -13.11
N ILE A 27 -5.78 10.60 -13.82
CA ILE A 27 -6.84 11.55 -13.47
C ILE A 27 -7.39 11.24 -12.08
N ILE A 28 -7.63 9.96 -11.77
CA ILE A 28 -8.12 9.55 -10.44
C ILE A 28 -7.09 9.88 -9.36
N LEU A 29 -5.79 9.70 -9.59
CA LEU A 29 -4.75 10.11 -8.63
C LEU A 29 -4.81 11.61 -8.32
N VAL A 30 -4.99 12.45 -9.34
CA VAL A 30 -5.15 13.90 -9.14
C VAL A 30 -6.42 14.19 -8.34
N LEU A 31 -7.53 13.52 -8.63
CA LEU A 31 -8.78 13.68 -7.88
C LEU A 31 -8.65 13.23 -6.42
N LEU A 32 -7.93 12.13 -6.16
CA LEU A 32 -7.65 11.66 -4.79
C LEU A 32 -6.80 12.68 -4.02
N ALA A 33 -5.76 13.24 -4.64
CA ALA A 33 -4.93 14.26 -4.00
C ALA A 33 -5.70 15.56 -3.70
N ILE A 34 -6.60 15.98 -4.61
CA ILE A 34 -7.50 17.11 -4.36
C ILE A 34 -8.45 16.80 -3.21
N THR A 35 -9.04 15.61 -3.20
CA THR A 35 -9.97 15.17 -2.14
C THR A 35 -9.28 15.17 -0.77
N ASP A 36 -8.06 14.63 -0.68
CA ASP A 36 -7.24 14.64 0.53
C ASP A 36 -6.94 16.07 1.02
N GLY A 37 -6.56 16.96 0.10
CA GLY A 37 -6.36 18.37 0.40
C GLY A 37 -7.63 19.06 0.93
N LEU A 38 -8.80 18.73 0.37
CA LEU A 38 -10.09 19.26 0.83
C LEU A 38 -10.47 18.74 2.22
N LEU A 39 -10.27 17.44 2.50
CA LEU A 39 -10.51 16.84 3.82
C LEU A 39 -9.70 17.55 4.91
N ASN A 40 -8.44 17.89 4.63
CA ASN A 40 -7.58 18.59 5.59
C ASN A 40 -8.07 20.02 5.97
N ILE A 41 -8.98 20.61 5.18
CA ILE A 41 -9.60 21.90 5.47
C ILE A 41 -10.84 21.74 6.36
N ILE A 42 -11.50 20.58 6.33
CA ILE A 42 -12.74 20.32 7.07
C ILE A 42 -12.48 20.33 8.58
N GLU A 43 -13.42 20.95 9.31
CA GLU A 43 -13.45 20.94 10.77
C GLU A 43 -13.87 19.53 11.24
N PRO A 44 -13.06 18.86 12.07
CA PRO A 44 -13.39 17.53 12.55
C PRO A 44 -14.59 17.59 13.51
N PHE A 45 -15.28 16.46 13.65
CA PHE A 45 -16.28 16.29 14.68
C PHE A 45 -15.68 16.57 16.07
N HIS A 46 -16.34 17.40 16.87
CA HIS A 46 -15.90 17.64 18.25
C HIS A 46 -16.56 16.62 19.16
N ARG A 47 -15.88 15.48 19.34
CA ARG A 47 -16.31 14.45 20.30
C ARG A 47 -16.33 15.04 21.71
N PHE A 48 -17.37 14.73 22.46
CA PHE A 48 -17.50 15.12 23.87
C PHE A 48 -16.26 14.72 24.69
N VAL A 49 -15.75 15.68 25.48
CA VAL A 49 -14.65 15.48 26.42
C VAL A 49 -15.09 16.01 27.78
N GLY A 50 -15.34 15.09 28.72
CA GLY A 50 -15.70 15.42 30.09
C GLY A 50 -14.48 15.65 30.99
N LYS A 51 -14.70 16.23 32.16
CA LYS A 51 -13.66 16.47 33.18
C LYS A 51 -12.92 15.19 33.57
N ASP A 52 -13.64 14.10 33.82
CA ASP A 52 -13.05 12.83 34.27
C ASP A 52 -12.21 12.15 33.17
N MET A 53 -12.46 12.45 31.90
CA MET A 53 -11.67 11.94 30.77
C MET A 53 -10.34 12.69 30.61
N MET A 54 -10.23 13.89 31.17
CA MET A 54 -9.10 14.79 30.93
C MET A 54 -7.82 14.32 31.62
N THR A 55 -7.93 13.47 32.64
CA THR A 55 -6.78 12.84 33.31
C THR A 55 -5.92 12.04 32.33
N ASP A 56 -6.55 11.31 31.41
CA ASP A 56 -5.87 10.49 30.39
C ASP A 56 -5.37 11.31 29.19
N LEU A 57 -5.76 12.58 29.11
CA LEU A 57 -5.44 13.51 28.00
C LEU A 57 -4.46 14.62 28.43
N ARG A 58 -3.72 14.40 29.53
CA ARG A 58 -2.83 15.40 30.16
C ARG A 58 -1.34 15.17 29.88
N TYR A 59 -0.99 14.32 28.92
CA TYR A 59 0.42 14.11 28.53
C TYR A 59 1.05 15.41 28.03
N PRO A 60 2.37 15.61 28.24
CA PRO A 60 3.02 16.85 27.84
C PRO A 60 3.00 17.02 26.32
N MET A 61 2.70 18.23 25.85
CA MET A 61 2.76 18.59 24.44
C MET A 61 4.21 18.67 23.98
N LYS A 62 4.65 17.66 23.21
CA LYS A 62 6.01 17.58 22.63
C LYS A 62 6.00 17.95 21.15
N GLY A 63 7.17 18.32 20.64
CA GLY A 63 7.42 18.41 19.19
C GLY A 63 7.32 17.04 18.51
N ASN A 64 7.31 17.04 17.18
CA ASN A 64 7.29 15.80 16.38
C ASN A 64 8.73 15.34 16.11
N THR A 65 9.07 14.13 16.54
CA THR A 65 10.35 13.46 16.19
C THR A 65 10.47 13.26 14.68
N VAL A 66 9.42 12.68 14.06
CA VAL A 66 9.26 12.66 12.61
C VAL A 66 8.28 13.77 12.20
N PRO A 67 8.71 14.84 11.53
CA PRO A 67 7.79 15.88 11.08
C PRO A 67 6.93 15.38 9.91
N PHE A 68 5.72 15.94 9.74
CA PHE A 68 4.77 15.47 8.73
C PHE A 68 5.34 15.48 7.29
N TRP A 69 6.14 16.48 6.95
CA TRP A 69 6.79 16.57 5.62
C TRP A 69 7.77 15.42 5.34
N ALA A 70 8.31 14.76 6.37
CA ALA A 70 9.21 13.62 6.19
C ALA A 70 8.46 12.36 5.74
N VAL A 71 7.16 12.24 6.05
CA VAL A 71 6.33 11.08 5.68
C VAL A 71 6.26 10.87 4.17
N PRO A 72 5.88 11.84 3.32
CA PRO A 72 5.88 11.64 1.88
C PRO A 72 7.28 11.41 1.30
N ILE A 73 8.34 11.93 1.93
CA ILE A 73 9.71 11.65 1.49
C ILE A 73 10.06 10.17 1.74
N ILE A 74 9.76 9.66 2.94
CA ILE A 74 10.05 8.30 3.33
C ILE A 74 9.12 7.29 2.62
N GLY A 75 7.83 7.61 2.50
CA GLY A 75 6.79 6.72 1.99
C GLY A 75 6.55 6.80 0.47
N ILE A 76 7.00 7.85 -0.22
CA ILE A 76 6.81 8.01 -1.68
C ILE A 76 8.15 8.17 -2.39
N VAL A 77 8.94 9.19 -2.01
CA VAL A 77 10.17 9.54 -2.75
C VAL A 77 11.19 8.41 -2.66
N LEU A 78 11.45 7.88 -1.47
CA LEU A 78 12.39 6.78 -1.27
C LEU A 78 11.99 5.50 -2.04
N PRO A 79 10.72 5.01 -1.97
CA PRO A 79 10.27 3.91 -2.82
C PRO A 79 10.42 4.19 -4.32
N ILE A 80 10.08 5.38 -4.81
CA ILE A 80 10.25 5.75 -6.23
C ILE A 80 11.73 5.63 -6.64
N VAL A 81 12.65 6.13 -5.82
CA VAL A 81 14.10 6.02 -6.11
C VAL A 81 14.52 4.56 -6.24
N ILE A 82 14.04 3.68 -5.35
CA ILE A 82 14.36 2.24 -5.40
C ILE A 82 13.76 1.58 -6.65
N ILE A 83 12.50 1.87 -6.98
CA ILE A 83 11.82 1.37 -8.19
C ILE A 83 12.58 1.82 -9.46
N VAL A 84 12.98 3.09 -9.53
CA VAL A 84 13.75 3.64 -10.65
C VAL A 84 15.13 2.97 -10.75
N ALA A 85 15.80 2.70 -9.63
CA ALA A 85 17.07 1.96 -9.64
C ALA A 85 16.90 0.54 -10.21
N ILE A 86 15.81 -0.16 -9.86
CA ILE A 86 15.47 -1.48 -10.43
C ILE A 86 15.17 -1.37 -11.93
N TYR A 87 14.46 -0.32 -12.36
CA TYR A 87 14.22 -0.03 -13.77
C TYR A 87 15.52 0.09 -14.57
N PHE A 88 16.53 0.81 -14.08
CA PHE A 88 17.80 0.95 -14.81
C PHE A 88 18.51 -0.39 -15.04
N LYS A 89 18.34 -1.36 -14.13
CA LYS A 89 18.89 -2.71 -14.27
C LYS A 89 18.06 -3.61 -15.20
N LYS A 90 16.73 -3.50 -15.16
CA LYS A 90 15.81 -4.43 -15.85
C LYS A 90 15.24 -3.91 -17.17
N ARG A 91 15.26 -2.59 -17.37
CA ARG A 91 14.75 -1.85 -18.54
C ARG A 91 13.34 -2.27 -18.97
N ASN A 92 12.44 -2.42 -18.01
CA ASN A 92 11.02 -2.68 -18.24
C ASN A 92 10.16 -1.49 -17.79
N VAL A 93 9.59 -0.77 -18.75
CA VAL A 93 8.71 0.39 -18.50
C VAL A 93 7.37 0.03 -17.88
N TYR A 94 6.81 -1.11 -18.25
CA TYR A 94 5.52 -1.54 -17.69
C TYR A 94 5.67 -1.76 -16.19
N ASP A 95 6.79 -2.37 -15.78
CA ASP A 95 7.13 -2.52 -14.37
C ASP A 95 7.27 -1.17 -13.65
N LEU A 96 8.06 -0.25 -14.20
CA LEU A 96 8.27 1.08 -13.62
C LEU A 96 6.94 1.84 -13.47
N HIS A 97 6.14 1.87 -14.54
CA HIS A 97 4.89 2.61 -14.57
C HIS A 97 3.87 2.02 -13.58
N HIS A 98 3.67 0.71 -13.59
CA HIS A 98 2.71 0.06 -12.69
C HIS A 98 3.16 0.11 -11.23
N ALA A 99 4.46 0.04 -10.95
CA ALA A 99 5.00 0.20 -9.60
C ALA A 99 4.80 1.62 -9.07
N ILE A 100 5.05 2.66 -9.89
CA ILE A 100 4.79 4.06 -9.50
C ILE A 100 3.29 4.28 -9.30
N LEU A 101 2.46 3.80 -10.23
CA LEU A 101 1.02 3.98 -10.16
C LEU A 101 0.44 3.30 -8.91
N GLY A 102 0.80 2.03 -8.66
CA GLY A 102 0.37 1.28 -7.49
C GLY A 102 0.83 1.90 -6.17
N LEU A 103 2.06 2.41 -6.10
CA LEU A 103 2.56 3.14 -4.94
C LEU A 103 1.73 4.40 -4.65
N LEU A 104 1.49 5.22 -5.68
CA LEU A 104 0.74 6.47 -5.53
C LEU A 104 -0.71 6.21 -5.13
N PHE A 105 -1.36 5.21 -5.72
CA PHE A 105 -2.71 4.80 -5.29
C PHE A 105 -2.72 4.29 -3.86
N SER A 106 -1.75 3.46 -3.48
CA SER A 106 -1.66 2.94 -2.13
C SER A 106 -1.62 4.06 -1.09
N VAL A 107 -0.79 5.08 -1.32
CA VAL A 107 -0.67 6.21 -0.39
C VAL A 107 -1.89 7.13 -0.45
N LEU A 108 -2.36 7.53 -1.62
CA LEU A 108 -3.47 8.50 -1.74
C LEU A 108 -4.83 7.93 -1.33
N ILE A 109 -5.12 6.65 -1.62
CA ILE A 109 -6.34 6.00 -1.11
C ILE A 109 -6.27 5.93 0.43
N THR A 110 -5.12 5.54 0.97
CA THR A 110 -4.92 5.50 2.43
C THR A 110 -5.06 6.88 3.07
N ALA A 111 -4.57 7.92 2.40
CA ALA A 111 -4.66 9.31 2.83
C ALA A 111 -6.12 9.76 2.98
N VAL A 112 -6.88 9.64 1.89
CA VAL A 112 -8.31 9.98 1.86
C VAL A 112 -9.09 9.24 2.94
N ILE A 113 -8.88 7.93 3.07
CA ILE A 113 -9.58 7.13 4.10
C ILE A 113 -9.17 7.58 5.52
N THR A 114 -7.88 7.81 5.74
CA THR A 114 -7.37 8.23 7.06
C THR A 114 -7.98 9.56 7.49
N ASP A 115 -7.92 10.56 6.62
CA ASP A 115 -8.36 11.91 6.98
C ASP A 115 -9.88 12.01 7.04
N ALA A 116 -10.62 11.29 6.19
CA ALA A 116 -12.07 11.16 6.32
C ALA A 116 -12.49 10.53 7.66
N ILE A 117 -11.78 9.48 8.12
CA ILE A 117 -12.07 8.86 9.43
C ILE A 117 -11.71 9.82 10.57
N LYS A 118 -10.59 10.54 10.49
CA LYS A 118 -10.22 11.53 11.52
C LYS A 118 -11.29 12.60 11.69
N ASP A 119 -11.77 13.15 10.58
CA ASP A 119 -12.80 14.18 10.60
C ASP A 119 -14.14 13.63 11.12
N GLY A 120 -14.48 12.38 10.80
CA GLY A 120 -15.69 11.73 11.32
C GLY A 120 -15.62 11.34 12.80
N VAL A 121 -14.46 10.90 13.30
CA VAL A 121 -14.30 10.36 14.66
C VAL A 121 -14.01 11.44 15.69
N GLY A 122 -13.18 12.44 15.36
CA GLY A 122 -12.98 13.56 16.27
C GLY A 122 -12.27 13.24 17.58
N ARG A 123 -11.51 12.13 17.62
CA ARG A 123 -10.89 11.63 18.87
C ARG A 123 -9.84 12.62 19.37
N PRO A 124 -9.93 13.08 20.63
CA PRO A 124 -8.89 13.92 21.24
C PRO A 124 -7.57 13.17 21.37
N ARG A 125 -6.45 13.87 21.16
CA ARG A 125 -5.09 13.36 21.32
C ARG A 125 -4.69 13.20 22.80
N PRO A 126 -3.68 12.38 23.14
CA PRO A 126 -3.21 12.24 24.52
C PRO A 126 -2.71 13.54 25.18
N ASP A 127 -2.36 14.54 24.39
CA ASP A 127 -1.88 15.86 24.83
C ASP A 127 -2.98 16.96 24.77
N PHE A 128 -4.24 16.57 24.60
CA PHE A 128 -5.36 17.49 24.35
C PHE A 128 -5.56 18.54 25.44
N PHE A 129 -5.29 18.21 26.71
CA PHE A 129 -5.38 19.17 27.81
C PHE A 129 -4.59 20.45 27.54
N TRP A 130 -3.32 20.32 27.13
CA TRP A 130 -2.43 21.47 26.92
C TRP A 130 -2.76 22.24 25.64
N ARG A 131 -3.43 21.59 24.67
CA ARG A 131 -3.97 22.25 23.48
C ARG A 131 -5.18 23.11 23.82
N CYS A 132 -6.02 22.62 24.71
CA CYS A 132 -7.26 23.28 25.15
C CYS A 132 -7.00 24.40 26.17
N PHE A 133 -6.08 24.16 27.12
CA PHE A 133 -5.77 25.03 28.26
C PHE A 133 -4.27 25.36 28.31
N PRO A 134 -3.77 26.26 27.45
CA PRO A 134 -2.33 26.57 27.39
C PRO A 134 -1.78 27.22 28.67
N ASP A 135 -2.65 27.82 29.49
CA ASP A 135 -2.32 28.39 30.81
C ASP A 135 -2.50 27.39 31.96
N GLY A 136 -2.92 26.16 31.66
CA GLY A 136 -3.13 25.09 32.63
C GLY A 136 -4.37 25.24 33.51
N LYS A 137 -5.25 26.20 33.22
CA LYS A 137 -6.51 26.42 33.95
C LYS A 137 -7.65 25.74 33.23
N ASP A 138 -8.26 24.75 33.87
CA ASP A 138 -9.32 23.95 33.29
C ASP A 138 -10.69 24.64 33.44
N GLU A 139 -11.46 24.65 32.36
CA GLU A 139 -12.80 25.23 32.30
C GLU A 139 -13.79 24.22 31.71
N TYR A 140 -14.94 24.06 32.38
CA TYR A 140 -15.96 23.09 32.01
C TYR A 140 -17.35 23.70 32.15
N ASP A 141 -18.25 23.26 31.28
CA ASP A 141 -19.66 23.62 31.37
C ASP A 141 -20.30 22.99 32.61
N ASN A 142 -21.04 23.80 33.37
CA ASN A 142 -21.59 23.41 34.67
C ASN A 142 -22.71 22.36 34.57
N VAL A 143 -23.31 22.15 33.39
CA VAL A 143 -24.44 21.24 33.19
C VAL A 143 -24.00 19.98 32.46
N THR A 144 -23.38 20.15 31.30
CA THR A 144 -22.93 19.06 30.42
C THR A 144 -21.59 18.47 30.84
N THR A 145 -20.83 19.16 31.69
CA THR A 145 -19.43 18.83 32.05
C THR A 145 -18.46 18.81 30.86
N SER A 146 -18.90 19.33 29.71
CA SER A 146 -18.07 19.43 28.50
C SER A 146 -16.96 20.44 28.71
N VAL A 147 -15.79 20.13 28.16
CA VAL A 147 -14.65 21.05 28.13
C VAL A 147 -14.99 22.34 27.37
N ILE A 148 -14.53 23.48 27.89
CA ILE A 148 -14.62 24.79 27.23
C ILE A 148 -13.19 25.26 26.94
N CYS A 149 -12.72 25.07 25.70
CA CYS A 149 -11.35 25.42 25.35
C CYS A 149 -11.16 26.90 25.04
N HIS A 150 -10.08 27.49 25.53
CA HIS A 150 -9.65 28.87 25.24
C HIS A 150 -8.26 28.96 24.58
N GLY A 151 -7.67 27.83 24.21
CA GLY A 151 -6.44 27.76 23.43
C GLY A 151 -6.59 28.21 21.97
N GLU A 152 -5.51 28.08 21.20
CA GLU A 152 -5.51 28.42 19.78
C GLU A 152 -6.39 27.46 18.97
N LYS A 153 -7.33 28.00 18.17
CA LYS A 153 -8.31 27.21 17.41
C LYS A 153 -7.65 26.16 16.50
N SER A 154 -6.56 26.51 15.82
CA SER A 154 -5.83 25.61 14.91
C SER A 154 -5.25 24.40 15.66
N VAL A 155 -4.71 24.64 16.86
CA VAL A 155 -4.07 23.64 17.73
C VAL A 155 -5.11 22.73 18.38
N ILE A 156 -6.25 23.29 18.79
CA ILE A 156 -7.41 22.54 19.32
C ILE A 156 -8.00 21.65 18.22
N ARG A 157 -8.21 22.20 17.02
CA ARG A 157 -8.69 21.45 15.86
C ARG A 157 -7.80 20.24 15.57
N GLU A 158 -6.48 20.45 15.53
CA GLU A 158 -5.51 19.36 15.37
C GLU A 158 -5.55 18.37 16.54
N GLY A 159 -5.88 18.84 17.74
CA GLY A 159 -6.10 18.03 18.94
C GLY A 159 -7.24 17.02 18.79
N HIS A 160 -8.23 17.27 17.95
CA HIS A 160 -9.35 16.35 17.68
C HIS A 160 -9.08 15.34 16.54
N LYS A 161 -7.90 15.38 15.90
CA LYS A 161 -7.57 14.52 14.75
C LYS A 161 -6.65 13.35 15.14
N SER A 162 -6.95 12.66 16.25
CA SER A 162 -6.09 11.57 16.75
C SER A 162 -6.26 10.24 16.01
N PHE A 163 -7.48 9.82 15.65
CA PHE A 163 -7.73 8.47 15.13
C PHE A 163 -8.16 8.46 13.66
N PRO A 164 -7.54 7.64 12.79
CA PRO A 164 -6.29 6.90 12.98
C PRO A 164 -5.04 7.79 12.76
N SER A 165 -3.85 7.27 13.06
CA SER A 165 -2.59 8.00 12.86
C SER A 165 -2.22 8.10 11.37
N GLY A 166 -2.19 9.33 10.84
CA GLY A 166 -1.78 9.60 9.46
C GLY A 166 -0.30 9.26 9.18
N HIS A 167 0.59 9.52 10.14
CA HIS A 167 2.00 9.15 10.02
C HIS A 167 2.17 7.62 9.91
N SER A 168 1.40 6.87 10.70
CA SER A 168 1.42 5.41 10.64
C SER A 168 0.84 4.91 9.32
N SER A 169 -0.38 5.33 8.97
CA SER A 169 -1.07 4.81 7.79
C SER A 169 -0.36 5.11 6.48
N TRP A 170 0.12 6.33 6.26
CA TRP A 170 0.85 6.71 5.05
C TRP A 170 2.20 5.98 4.94
N SER A 171 2.92 5.84 6.06
CA SER A 171 4.20 5.14 6.07
C SER A 171 4.02 3.66 5.75
N PHE A 172 3.04 3.00 6.37
CA PHE A 172 2.73 1.59 6.09
C PHE A 172 2.13 1.37 4.69
N ALA A 173 1.40 2.34 4.13
CA ALA A 173 0.96 2.26 2.74
C ALA A 173 2.15 2.28 1.77
N GLY A 174 2.99 3.31 1.86
CA GLY A 174 4.12 3.48 0.94
C GLY A 174 5.22 2.43 1.10
N LEU A 175 5.70 2.23 2.34
CA LEU A 175 6.76 1.25 2.62
C LEU A 175 6.23 -0.19 2.63
N GLY A 176 4.95 -0.39 2.95
CA GLY A 176 4.30 -1.69 2.76
C GLY A 176 4.20 -2.07 1.30
N PHE A 177 3.81 -1.15 0.42
CA PHE A 177 3.84 -1.38 -1.02
C PHE A 177 5.26 -1.70 -1.51
N LEU A 178 6.26 -0.95 -1.05
CA LEU A 178 7.67 -1.24 -1.36
C LEU A 178 8.09 -2.64 -0.89
N SER A 179 7.68 -3.06 0.31
CA SER A 179 7.92 -4.40 0.84
C SER A 179 7.34 -5.48 -0.07
N TRP A 180 6.07 -5.34 -0.48
CA TRP A 180 5.43 -6.24 -1.45
C TRP A 180 6.17 -6.27 -2.79
N TYR A 181 6.50 -5.10 -3.33
CA TYR A 181 7.24 -4.97 -4.58
C TYR A 181 8.61 -5.65 -4.52
N LEU A 182 9.39 -5.42 -3.47
CA LEU A 182 10.68 -6.08 -3.28
C LEU A 182 10.54 -7.59 -3.13
N ALA A 183 9.51 -8.07 -2.42
CA ALA A 183 9.25 -9.50 -2.26
C ALA A 183 9.06 -10.21 -3.61
N GLY A 184 8.30 -9.61 -4.55
CA GLY A 184 8.17 -10.12 -5.92
C GLY A 184 9.48 -10.04 -6.70
N LYS A 185 10.19 -8.90 -6.65
CA LYS A 185 11.43 -8.68 -7.43
C LYS A 185 12.60 -9.56 -7.03
N ILE A 186 12.72 -9.93 -5.76
CA ILE A 186 13.78 -10.85 -5.31
C ILE A 186 13.31 -12.30 -5.24
N MET A 187 12.05 -12.57 -5.62
CA MET A 187 11.37 -13.86 -5.50
C MET A 187 11.59 -14.42 -4.09
N ALA A 188 11.15 -13.66 -3.08
CA ALA A 188 11.40 -13.96 -1.67
C ALA A 188 10.87 -15.35 -1.27
N PHE A 189 9.81 -15.82 -1.92
CA PHE A 189 9.15 -17.09 -1.64
C PHE A 189 9.35 -18.14 -2.74
N ASP A 190 10.51 -18.14 -3.42
CA ASP A 190 10.87 -19.12 -4.48
C ASP A 190 11.12 -20.56 -3.99
N ARG A 191 10.71 -20.89 -2.74
CA ARG A 191 10.87 -22.19 -2.06
C ARG A 191 12.33 -22.68 -1.90
N LYS A 192 13.33 -21.84 -2.17
CA LYS A 192 14.76 -22.19 -1.99
C LYS A 192 15.30 -21.96 -0.58
N GLY A 193 14.51 -21.34 0.31
CA GLY A 193 14.88 -21.18 1.72
C GLY A 193 15.91 -20.08 2.01
N HIS A 194 16.13 -19.13 1.10
CA HIS A 194 17.09 -18.02 1.33
C HIS A 194 16.50 -16.92 2.24
N VAL A 195 16.59 -17.12 3.56
CA VAL A 195 16.01 -16.24 4.60
C VAL A 195 16.52 -14.80 4.53
N ALA A 196 17.75 -14.56 4.06
CA ALA A 196 18.30 -13.20 3.91
C ALA A 196 17.45 -12.28 3.01
N LYS A 197 16.67 -12.85 2.07
CA LYS A 197 15.70 -12.10 1.26
C LYS A 197 14.62 -11.44 2.13
N LEU A 198 14.21 -12.09 3.22
CA LEU A 198 13.21 -11.55 4.14
C LEU A 198 13.73 -10.31 4.86
N CYS A 199 15.02 -10.21 5.17
CA CYS A 199 15.59 -9.00 5.77
C CYS A 199 15.40 -7.77 4.87
N ILE A 200 15.53 -7.93 3.55
CA ILE A 200 15.30 -6.86 2.57
C ILE A 200 13.82 -6.48 2.51
N VAL A 201 12.92 -7.46 2.58
CA VAL A 201 11.46 -7.26 2.56
C VAL A 201 10.97 -6.57 3.84
N PHE A 202 11.47 -6.98 5.01
CA PHE A 202 11.04 -6.42 6.29
C PHE A 202 11.67 -5.06 6.61
N LEU A 203 12.76 -4.66 5.96
CA LEU A 203 13.45 -3.39 6.25
C LEU A 203 12.54 -2.15 6.02
N PRO A 204 11.80 -2.03 4.90
CA PRO A 204 10.78 -0.99 4.75
C PRO A 204 9.72 -1.01 5.87
N LEU A 205 9.25 -2.19 6.28
CA LEU A 205 8.25 -2.31 7.35
C LEU A 205 8.81 -1.90 8.72
N LEU A 206 10.09 -2.17 8.98
CA LEU A 206 10.78 -1.70 10.17
C LEU A 206 10.85 -0.17 10.19
N VAL A 207 11.20 0.47 9.06
CA VAL A 207 11.22 1.94 8.97
C VAL A 207 9.82 2.52 9.20
N ALA A 208 8.77 1.94 8.61
CA ALA A 208 7.39 2.35 8.86
C ALA A 208 7.01 2.21 10.35
N SER A 209 7.44 1.12 10.98
CA SER A 209 7.21 0.85 12.40
C SER A 209 7.90 1.87 13.30
N LEU A 210 9.13 2.30 12.97
CA LEU A 210 9.83 3.34 13.71
C LEU A 210 9.14 4.71 13.60
N VAL A 211 8.65 5.06 12.41
CA VAL A 211 7.82 6.27 12.22
C VAL A 211 6.55 6.18 13.06
N ALA A 212 5.89 5.03 13.06
CA ALA A 212 4.68 4.78 13.83
C ALA A 212 4.91 4.87 15.36
N VAL A 213 5.98 4.25 15.87
CA VAL A 213 6.35 4.28 17.30
C VAL A 213 6.63 5.70 17.77
N SER A 214 7.26 6.54 16.94
CA SER A 214 7.52 7.95 17.30
C SER A 214 6.24 8.72 17.66
N ARG A 215 5.07 8.31 17.15
CA ARG A 215 3.78 8.95 17.48
C ARG A 215 3.27 8.66 18.88
N VAL A 216 3.65 7.51 19.42
CA VAL A 216 3.37 7.16 20.82
C VAL A 216 4.37 7.85 21.73
N ASP A 217 5.67 7.83 21.37
CA ASP A 217 6.75 8.45 22.17
C ASP A 217 6.61 9.97 22.32
N ASP A 218 6.10 10.61 21.26
CA ASP A 218 5.83 12.05 21.23
C ASP A 218 4.47 12.41 21.87
N TYR A 219 3.66 11.42 22.29
CA TYR A 219 2.29 11.59 22.81
C TYR A 219 1.29 12.23 21.83
N TRP A 220 1.58 12.15 20.53
CA TRP A 220 0.66 12.65 19.50
C TRP A 220 -0.50 11.70 19.27
N HIS A 221 -0.32 10.40 19.48
CA HIS A 221 -1.33 9.38 19.22
C HIS A 221 -1.36 8.32 20.30
N HIS A 222 -2.54 7.75 20.50
CA HIS A 222 -2.67 6.53 21.29
C HIS A 222 -2.15 5.34 20.47
N TRP A 223 -1.72 4.27 21.14
CA TRP A 223 -1.25 3.07 20.45
C TRP A 223 -2.30 2.46 19.52
N GLN A 224 -3.60 2.57 19.84
CA GLN A 224 -4.67 2.08 18.95
C GLN A 224 -4.72 2.88 17.64
N ASP A 225 -4.54 4.20 17.71
CA ASP A 225 -4.53 5.07 16.53
C ASP A 225 -3.39 4.67 15.59
N VAL A 226 -2.23 4.34 16.16
CA VAL A 226 -1.02 3.90 15.45
C VAL A 226 -1.21 2.52 14.84
N PHE A 227 -1.71 1.56 15.62
CA PHE A 227 -1.95 0.19 15.16
C PHE A 227 -2.99 0.14 14.05
N THR A 228 -4.14 0.80 14.22
CA THR A 228 -5.18 0.86 13.19
C THR A 228 -4.69 1.58 11.94
N GLY A 229 -3.93 2.67 12.09
CA GLY A 229 -3.30 3.34 10.96
C GLY A 229 -2.39 2.41 10.17
N GLY A 230 -1.52 1.67 10.85
CA GLY A 230 -0.59 0.73 10.20
C GLY A 230 -1.32 -0.42 9.50
N LEU A 231 -2.36 -0.99 10.14
CA LEU A 231 -3.20 -2.03 9.56
C LEU A 231 -3.91 -1.52 8.29
N LEU A 232 -4.52 -0.32 8.35
CA LEU A 232 -5.16 0.30 7.19
C LEU A 232 -4.17 0.45 6.03
N GLY A 233 -2.99 1.02 6.28
CA GLY A 233 -1.96 1.21 5.26
C GLY A 233 -1.49 -0.10 4.62
N LEU A 234 -1.23 -1.14 5.43
CA LEU A 234 -0.83 -2.46 4.93
C LEU A 234 -1.91 -3.13 4.07
N VAL A 235 -3.17 -3.02 4.48
CA VAL A 235 -4.29 -3.59 3.74
C VAL A 235 -4.46 -2.88 2.39
N VAL A 236 -4.46 -1.55 2.37
CA VAL A 236 -4.57 -0.80 1.10
C VAL A 236 -3.36 -1.08 0.20
N ALA A 237 -2.15 -1.14 0.77
CA ALA A 237 -0.95 -1.50 0.03
C ALA A 237 -1.02 -2.88 -0.63
N SER A 238 -1.55 -3.90 0.06
CA SER A 238 -1.67 -5.24 -0.53
C SER A 238 -2.68 -5.25 -1.68
N PHE A 239 -3.84 -4.61 -1.54
CA PHE A 239 -4.83 -4.48 -2.62
C PHE A 239 -4.24 -3.75 -3.85
N CYS A 240 -3.59 -2.60 -3.64
CA CYS A 240 -2.97 -1.85 -4.73
C CYS A 240 -1.84 -2.61 -5.41
N TYR A 241 -1.03 -3.35 -4.65
CA TYR A 241 0.01 -4.21 -5.23
C TYR A 241 -0.59 -5.32 -6.10
N LEU A 242 -1.53 -6.08 -5.54
CA LEU A 242 -2.15 -7.23 -6.22
C LEU A 242 -2.98 -6.84 -7.45
N GLN A 243 -3.41 -5.59 -7.56
CA GLN A 243 -4.09 -5.07 -8.75
C GLN A 243 -3.15 -5.04 -9.98
N PHE A 244 -1.85 -4.85 -9.78
CA PHE A 244 -0.88 -4.67 -10.86
C PHE A 244 0.12 -5.83 -11.00
N PHE A 245 0.38 -6.56 -9.91
CA PHE A 245 1.40 -7.60 -9.82
C PHE A 245 0.82 -8.90 -9.28
N ALA A 246 1.38 -10.01 -9.76
CA ALA A 246 1.07 -11.33 -9.21
C ALA A 246 1.54 -11.45 -7.75
N SER A 247 0.92 -12.40 -7.04
CA SER A 247 1.28 -12.70 -5.65
C SER A 247 2.76 -13.07 -5.56
N PRO A 248 3.53 -12.60 -4.55
CA PRO A 248 4.94 -12.98 -4.36
C PRO A 248 5.17 -14.47 -4.14
N PHE A 249 4.11 -15.25 -3.91
CA PHE A 249 4.13 -16.70 -3.80
C PHE A 249 4.03 -17.41 -5.15
N ASP A 250 3.65 -16.70 -6.21
CA ASP A 250 3.53 -17.23 -7.56
C ASP A 250 4.90 -17.28 -8.26
N VAL A 251 5.04 -18.23 -9.18
CA VAL A 251 6.27 -18.44 -9.97
C VAL A 251 6.58 -17.20 -10.84
N ASP A 252 5.53 -16.51 -11.27
CA ASP A 252 5.57 -15.34 -12.15
C ASP A 252 5.53 -13.99 -11.41
N SER A 253 5.73 -14.01 -10.08
CA SER A 253 5.76 -12.82 -9.20
C SER A 253 6.76 -11.73 -9.61
N PHE A 254 7.70 -12.05 -10.50
CA PHE A 254 8.72 -11.13 -10.95
C PHE A 254 8.18 -10.05 -11.91
N TRP A 255 7.09 -10.28 -12.65
CA TRP A 255 6.58 -9.36 -13.68
C TRP A 255 5.15 -8.86 -13.41
N PRO A 256 4.80 -7.63 -13.83
CA PRO A 256 3.43 -7.13 -13.75
C PRO A 256 2.50 -7.88 -14.72
N HIS A 257 1.19 -7.90 -14.43
CA HIS A 257 0.19 -8.56 -15.29
C HIS A 257 0.19 -8.03 -16.73
N ALA A 258 0.35 -6.72 -16.91
CA ALA A 258 0.39 -6.07 -18.23
C ALA A 258 1.56 -6.57 -19.12
N TYR A 259 2.66 -7.05 -18.52
CA TYR A 259 3.77 -7.60 -19.28
C TYR A 259 3.39 -8.90 -20.01
N PHE A 260 2.65 -9.79 -19.34
CA PHE A 260 2.19 -11.05 -19.94
C PHE A 260 1.15 -10.82 -21.04
N GLN A 261 0.24 -9.86 -20.85
CA GLN A 261 -0.71 -9.46 -21.89
C GLN A 261 -0.01 -8.95 -23.14
N GLN A 262 1.00 -8.08 -22.98
CA GLN A 262 1.76 -7.55 -24.11
C GLN A 262 2.54 -8.66 -24.86
N LEU A 263 3.10 -9.64 -24.14
CA LEU A 263 3.75 -10.80 -24.76
C LEU A 263 2.76 -11.62 -25.59
N ALA A 264 1.55 -11.85 -25.08
CA ALA A 264 0.50 -12.56 -25.81
C ALA A 264 0.06 -11.79 -27.08
N GLU A 265 -0.15 -10.47 -26.97
CA GLU A 265 -0.48 -9.61 -28.12
C GLU A 265 0.61 -9.63 -29.19
N THR A 266 1.88 -9.48 -28.78
CA THR A 266 3.01 -9.46 -29.72
C THR A 266 3.16 -10.80 -30.44
N ARG A 267 2.91 -11.91 -29.73
CA ARG A 267 2.89 -13.25 -30.32
C ARG A 267 1.76 -13.38 -31.35
N ASN A 268 0.54 -12.98 -31.00
CA ASN A 268 -0.60 -13.05 -31.91
C ASN A 268 -0.40 -12.19 -33.16
N ASP A 269 0.16 -10.98 -33.03
CA ASP A 269 0.47 -10.10 -34.16
C ASP A 269 1.52 -10.73 -35.09
N SER A 270 2.52 -11.43 -34.51
CA SER A 270 3.54 -12.13 -35.29
C SER A 270 2.98 -13.34 -36.05
N GLU A 271 2.07 -14.10 -35.43
CA GLU A 271 1.37 -15.23 -36.05
C GLU A 271 0.44 -14.75 -37.18
N LEU A 272 -0.34 -13.68 -36.95
CA LEU A 272 -1.21 -13.08 -37.96
C LEU A 272 -0.43 -12.51 -39.16
N SER A 273 0.72 -11.88 -38.89
CA SER A 273 1.62 -11.38 -39.93
C SER A 273 2.22 -12.51 -40.77
N ALA A 274 2.54 -13.65 -40.13
CA ALA A 274 3.06 -14.85 -40.81
C ALA A 274 1.99 -15.53 -41.70
N ILE A 275 0.71 -15.49 -41.29
CA ILE A 275 -0.41 -16.04 -42.06
C ILE A 275 -0.73 -15.15 -43.27
N THR A 276 -0.68 -13.83 -43.09
CA THR A 276 -1.10 -12.86 -44.12
C THR A 276 -0.02 -12.63 -45.19
N ASN A 277 1.24 -12.95 -44.90
CA ASN A 277 2.38 -12.73 -45.82
C ASN A 277 3.30 -13.96 -45.91
N PRO A 278 2.89 -15.02 -46.63
CA PRO A 278 3.61 -16.30 -46.67
C PRO A 278 5.00 -16.25 -47.33
N ASN A 279 5.34 -15.15 -48.03
CA ASN A 279 6.59 -15.00 -48.77
C ASN A 279 7.78 -14.49 -47.95
N ASN A 280 7.63 -14.23 -46.64
CA ASN A 280 8.73 -13.74 -45.78
C ASN A 280 9.27 -14.81 -44.81
N ARG A 281 9.34 -16.07 -45.26
CA ARG A 281 9.96 -17.15 -44.48
C ARG A 281 11.47 -16.95 -44.39
N ARG A 282 11.96 -16.45 -43.25
CA ARG A 282 13.30 -16.79 -42.76
C ARG A 282 13.20 -18.08 -41.93
N PRO A 283 14.16 -19.01 -42.00
CA PRO A 283 14.07 -20.26 -41.27
C PRO A 283 14.23 -19.98 -39.77
N SER A 284 13.16 -20.24 -39.00
CA SER A 284 13.18 -20.24 -37.54
C SER A 284 13.92 -21.49 -37.05
N GLN A 285 14.96 -21.30 -36.23
CA GLN A 285 15.51 -22.37 -35.41
C GLN A 285 14.41 -22.89 -34.47
N SER A 286 14.33 -24.21 -34.37
CA SER A 286 13.41 -24.98 -33.55
C SER A 286 13.45 -24.56 -32.07
N GLU A 287 12.36 -23.96 -31.57
CA GLU A 287 12.10 -23.86 -30.13
C GLU A 287 11.22 -25.03 -29.68
N VAL A 288 11.69 -25.70 -28.63
CA VAL A 288 11.07 -26.86 -28.00
C VAL A 288 9.81 -26.41 -27.26
N VAL A 289 8.68 -27.03 -27.62
CA VAL A 289 7.36 -26.86 -26.99
C VAL A 289 7.42 -27.37 -25.56
N TYR A 290 7.13 -26.50 -24.58
CA TYR A 290 6.65 -26.91 -23.27
C TYR A 290 5.19 -26.46 -23.13
N ASP A 291 4.32 -27.46 -23.09
CA ASP A 291 2.89 -27.35 -22.86
C ASP A 291 2.62 -26.80 -21.43
N SER A 292 1.82 -25.75 -21.33
CA SER A 292 1.29 -25.25 -20.06
C SER A 292 -0.23 -25.38 -20.10
N PRO A 293 -0.89 -25.95 -19.06
CA PRO A 293 -2.31 -26.27 -19.15
C PRO A 293 -3.17 -25.01 -19.05
N GLU A 294 -4.14 -24.87 -19.95
CA GLU A 294 -5.20 -23.85 -19.90
C GLU A 294 -6.05 -23.95 -18.61
N PRO A 295 -6.56 -22.83 -18.08
CA PRO A 295 -7.53 -22.84 -17.00
C PRO A 295 -8.95 -22.96 -17.57
N HIS A 296 -9.53 -24.16 -17.52
CA HIS A 296 -10.95 -24.34 -17.79
C HIS A 296 -11.80 -23.76 -16.65
N ILE A 297 -12.50 -22.67 -16.95
CA ILE A 297 -13.64 -22.18 -16.18
C ILE A 297 -14.82 -23.13 -16.44
N GLY A 298 -15.17 -23.94 -15.44
CA GLY A 298 -16.32 -24.81 -15.44
C GLY A 298 -17.05 -24.73 -14.10
N ILE A 299 -18.10 -23.92 -14.05
CA ILE A 299 -19.05 -23.86 -12.94
C ILE A 299 -19.86 -25.16 -12.94
N ALA A 300 -19.76 -25.95 -11.87
CA ALA A 300 -20.72 -27.01 -11.55
C ALA A 300 -20.95 -27.08 -10.05
N MET A 301 -22.12 -26.61 -9.61
CA MET A 301 -22.70 -26.96 -8.31
C MET A 301 -23.06 -28.45 -8.28
N ARG A 302 -22.63 -29.18 -7.24
CA ARG A 302 -23.48 -30.13 -6.49
C ARG A 302 -22.74 -30.74 -5.30
N ASP A 303 -23.42 -30.70 -4.16
CA ASP A 303 -23.13 -31.38 -2.90
C ASP A 303 -22.89 -32.89 -3.05
N THR A 304 -21.96 -33.45 -2.25
CA THR A 304 -22.23 -34.46 -1.19
C THR A 304 -20.91 -35.04 -0.64
N SER A 305 -20.63 -34.77 0.64
CA SER A 305 -19.78 -35.62 1.51
C SER A 305 -20.51 -36.96 1.75
N PRO A 306 -19.85 -38.14 1.87
CA PRO A 306 -18.99 -38.47 3.02
C PRO A 306 -17.89 -39.55 2.76
N ILE A 307 -16.61 -39.28 3.08
CA ILE A 307 -15.61 -40.34 3.33
C ILE A 307 -14.72 -39.91 4.51
N LEU A 308 -15.27 -40.05 5.71
CA LEU A 308 -14.57 -40.14 6.99
C LEU A 308 -15.12 -41.41 7.61
N ASP A 309 -14.41 -42.52 7.43
CA ASP A 309 -14.45 -43.76 8.23
C ASP A 309 -13.85 -44.93 7.43
N ALA A 310 -12.52 -44.91 7.25
CA ALA A 310 -11.78 -46.08 6.78
C ALA A 310 -10.29 -46.00 7.18
N SER A 311 -10.01 -45.63 8.44
CA SER A 311 -8.64 -45.68 8.95
C SER A 311 -8.56 -46.04 10.43
N GLU A 312 -9.36 -47.02 10.88
CA GLU A 312 -9.20 -47.64 12.21
C GLU A 312 -9.59 -49.13 12.20
N ALA A 313 -9.04 -49.89 11.24
CA ALA A 313 -9.09 -51.35 11.29
C ALA A 313 -7.91 -51.95 10.52
N GLY A 314 -6.74 -52.03 11.17
CA GLY A 314 -5.56 -52.59 10.50
C GLY A 314 -4.27 -52.57 11.31
N ARG A 315 -4.32 -52.89 12.62
CA ARG A 315 -3.10 -53.22 13.40
C ARG A 315 -3.45 -54.00 14.68
N ARG A 316 -3.74 -55.28 14.51
CA ARG A 316 -3.52 -56.33 15.52
C ARG A 316 -3.15 -57.63 14.81
N GLN A 317 -1.85 -57.90 14.74
CA GLN A 317 -1.25 -59.23 14.87
C GLN A 317 0.04 -59.03 15.67
#